data_AF-A0A8B6GUK4-F1
#
_entry.id   AF-A0A8B6GUK4-F1
#
_cell.length_a   1.000
_cell.length_b   1.000
_cell.length_c   1.000
_cell.angle_alpha   90.00
_cell.angle_beta   90.00
_cell.angle_gamma   90.00
#
_symmetry.space_group_name_H-M   'P 1'
#
loop_
_entity.id
_entity.type
_entity.pdbx_description
1 polymer ?
#
loop_
_entity_poly.entity_id
_entity_poly.type
_entity_poly.pdbx_seq_one_letter_code
_entity_poly.pdbx_strand_id
1 'polypeptide(L)'
;MCVAPEGATGEQVCSRCKCPCTALGEEVNHILTEVELQQKIDKLVNDISIDKKNTAVSKRKLISAPDSRKSAVAVGSTGIVILALLLLGIIAMDASRLVCLVHLTRRFCNKYKN
;
A
#
# COMPACT_ATOMS: atom_id res chain seq x y z
N MET A 1 4.97 29.19 -30.98
CA MET A 1 6.02 29.47 -31.97
C MET A 1 7.15 28.48 -31.72
N CYS A 2 7.44 27.61 -32.70
CA CYS A 2 8.57 26.68 -32.63
C CYS A 2 9.85 27.45 -32.97
N VAL A 3 10.93 27.16 -32.26
CA VAL A 3 12.23 27.82 -32.43
C VAL A 3 13.28 26.73 -32.69
N ALA A 4 14.17 26.97 -33.65
CA ALA A 4 15.25 26.03 -33.93
C ALA A 4 16.27 26.05 -32.77
N PRO A 5 16.76 24.88 -32.31
CA PRO A 5 17.84 24.86 -31.31
C PRO A 5 19.15 25.35 -31.94
N GLU A 6 19.89 26.18 -31.20
CA GLU A 6 21.21 26.67 -31.60
C GLU A 6 22.24 25.56 -31.41
N GLY A 7 22.60 24.87 -32.51
CA GLY A 7 23.59 23.79 -32.51
C GLY A 7 23.07 22.54 -33.22
N ALA A 8 23.83 22.10 -34.21
CA ALA A 8 23.44 21.10 -35.21
C ALA A 8 22.82 19.80 -34.63
N THR A 9 21.81 19.28 -35.34
CA THR A 9 21.10 17.99 -35.13
C THR A 9 20.13 17.89 -33.93
N GLY A 10 19.31 18.92 -33.67
CA GLY A 10 18.27 18.88 -32.63
C GLY A 10 16.86 19.03 -33.19
N GLU A 11 15.94 18.14 -32.77
CA GLU A 11 14.50 18.22 -33.02
C GLU A 11 13.95 19.61 -32.61
N GLN A 12 13.10 20.24 -33.43
CA GLN A 12 12.54 21.56 -33.13
C GLN A 12 11.69 21.49 -31.86
N VAL A 13 11.84 22.42 -30.91
CA VAL A 13 11.17 22.36 -29.59
C VAL A 13 10.23 23.56 -29.38
N CYS A 14 9.06 23.30 -28.78
CA CYS A 14 8.09 24.32 -28.36
C CYS A 14 8.66 25.17 -27.22
N SER A 15 8.84 26.48 -27.42
CA SER A 15 9.41 27.37 -26.38
C SER A 15 8.55 27.45 -25.10
N ARG A 16 7.22 27.32 -25.20
CA ARG A 16 6.32 27.35 -24.03
C ARG A 16 6.25 26.04 -23.27
N CYS A 17 6.33 24.93 -23.98
CA CYS A 17 5.93 23.61 -23.48
C CYS A 17 7.06 22.58 -23.47
N LYS A 18 8.23 22.93 -24.04
CA LYS A 18 9.46 22.12 -24.12
C LYS A 18 9.29 20.73 -24.73
N CYS A 19 8.17 20.43 -25.36
CA CYS A 19 7.98 19.21 -26.13
C CYS A 19 8.53 19.37 -27.56
N PRO A 20 8.94 18.27 -28.20
CA PRO A 20 9.32 18.30 -29.60
C PRO A 20 8.12 18.71 -30.47
N CYS A 21 8.34 19.62 -31.41
CA CYS A 21 7.32 20.16 -32.30
C CYS A 21 6.79 19.12 -33.28
N THR A 22 7.48 18.00 -33.49
CA THR A 22 6.98 16.81 -34.20
C THR A 22 5.78 16.16 -33.51
N ALA A 23 5.62 16.36 -32.19
CA ALA A 23 4.46 15.91 -31.43
C ALA A 23 3.23 16.82 -31.62
N LEU A 24 3.42 18.01 -32.18
CA LEU A 24 2.34 18.88 -32.64
C LEU A 24 2.04 18.47 -34.08
N GLY A 25 1.27 17.40 -34.25
CA GLY A 25 0.84 16.95 -35.57
C GLY A 25 0.18 18.06 -36.39
N GLU A 26 0.05 17.85 -37.70
CA GLU A 26 -0.53 18.74 -38.73
C GLU A 26 -1.98 19.24 -38.44
N GLU A 27 -2.56 18.86 -37.30
CA GLU A 27 -3.94 19.11 -36.86
C GLU A 27 -4.13 20.43 -36.10
N VAL A 28 -3.14 21.33 -36.07
CA VAL A 28 -3.29 22.62 -35.33
C VAL A 28 -4.28 23.58 -36.02
N ASN A 29 -4.72 23.28 -37.25
CA ASN A 29 -5.68 24.09 -38.01
C ASN A 29 -7.11 23.53 -38.03
N HIS A 30 -7.46 22.57 -37.17
CA HIS A 30 -8.87 22.20 -37.01
C HIS A 30 -9.56 23.19 -36.05
N ILE A 31 -10.22 24.21 -36.62
CA ILE A 31 -11.24 24.96 -35.88
C ILE A 31 -12.40 23.99 -35.63
N LEU A 32 -12.30 23.26 -34.50
CA LEU A 32 -13.32 22.34 -34.07
C LEU A 32 -14.55 23.16 -33.69
N THR A 33 -15.70 22.85 -34.28
CA THR A 33 -16.94 23.56 -33.93
C THR A 33 -17.30 23.28 -32.46
N GLU A 34 -17.97 24.22 -31.79
CA GLU A 34 -18.30 24.12 -30.35
C GLU A 34 -19.04 22.82 -30.02
N VAL A 35 -19.85 22.33 -30.97
CA VAL A 35 -20.60 21.07 -30.90
C VAL A 35 -19.68 19.84 -30.93
N GLU A 36 -18.69 19.82 -31.81
CA GLU A 36 -17.73 18.72 -31.94
C GLU A 36 -16.78 18.66 -30.74
N LEU A 37 -16.44 19.82 -30.17
CA LEU A 37 -15.64 19.90 -28.96
C LEU A 37 -16.37 19.28 -27.76
N GLN A 38 -17.65 19.59 -27.58
CA GLN A 38 -18.41 19.01 -26.47
C GLN A 38 -18.63 17.51 -26.64
N GLN A 39 -18.87 17.03 -27.87
CA GLN A 39 -18.96 15.59 -28.11
C GLN A 39 -17.66 14.84 -27.79
N LYS A 40 -16.49 15.45 -28.04
CA LYS A 40 -15.21 14.87 -27.60
C LYS A 40 -15.10 14.89 -26.08
N ILE A 41 -15.41 15.99 -25.42
CA ILE A 41 -15.35 16.10 -23.96
C ILE A 41 -16.27 15.07 -23.30
N ASP A 42 -17.50 14.92 -23.77
CA ASP A 42 -18.46 13.97 -23.23
C ASP A 42 -17.99 12.52 -23.42
N LYS A 43 -17.41 12.18 -24.59
CA LYS A 43 -16.78 10.87 -24.80
C LYS A 43 -15.63 10.64 -23.83
N LEU A 44 -14.73 11.61 -23.67
CA LEU A 44 -13.61 11.52 -22.73
C LEU A 44 -14.09 11.36 -21.29
N VAL A 45 -15.09 12.13 -20.86
CA VAL A 45 -15.66 12.03 -19.51
C VAL A 45 -16.29 10.66 -19.31
N ASN A 46 -17.00 10.13 -20.31
CA ASN A 46 -17.63 8.81 -20.22
C ASN A 46 -16.58 7.68 -20.20
N ASP A 47 -15.54 7.77 -21.03
CA ASP A 47 -14.44 6.80 -21.10
C ASP A 47 -13.59 6.79 -19.82
N ILE A 48 -13.46 7.94 -19.15
CA ILE A 48 -12.70 8.10 -17.89
C ILE A 48 -13.62 7.91 -16.66
N SER A 49 -14.94 7.79 -16.85
CA SER A 49 -15.90 7.52 -15.78
C SER A 49 -15.81 6.05 -15.34
N ILE A 50 -14.80 5.75 -14.54
CA ILE A 50 -14.59 4.43 -13.94
C ILE A 50 -15.37 4.32 -12.63
N ASP A 51 -16.05 3.19 -12.42
CA ASP A 51 -16.70 2.90 -11.14
C ASP A 51 -15.66 2.86 -10.02
N LYS A 52 -15.69 3.90 -9.16
CA LYS A 52 -14.77 4.09 -8.03
C LYS A 52 -14.75 2.87 -7.10
N LYS A 53 -15.85 2.10 -7.01
CA LYS A 53 -15.93 0.91 -6.16
C LYS A 53 -15.21 -0.31 -6.77
N ASN A 54 -15.06 -0.36 -8.09
CA ASN A 54 -14.44 -1.47 -8.81
C ASN A 54 -13.00 -1.18 -9.29
N THR A 55 -12.39 -0.09 -8.83
CA THR A 55 -11.00 0.22 -9.19
C THR A 55 -10.01 -0.72 -8.49
N ALA A 56 -8.85 -0.95 -9.13
CA ALA A 56 -7.76 -1.71 -8.54
C ALA A 56 -7.29 -1.12 -7.20
N VAL A 57 -7.36 0.22 -7.05
CA VAL A 57 -7.04 0.92 -5.80
C VAL A 57 -8.03 0.57 -4.69
N SER A 58 -9.34 0.63 -4.97
CA SER A 58 -10.39 0.25 -4.01
C SER A 58 -10.30 -1.23 -3.65
N LYS A 59 -10.00 -2.11 -4.62
CA LYS A 59 -9.75 -3.53 -4.35
C LYS A 59 -8.52 -3.74 -3.47
N ARG A 60 -7.38 -3.09 -3.75
CA ARG A 60 -6.16 -3.17 -2.94
C ARG A 60 -6.34 -2.65 -1.50
N LYS A 61 -7.31 -1.78 -1.25
CA LYS A 61 -7.65 -1.31 0.11
C LYS A 61 -8.37 -2.38 0.94
N LEU A 62 -9.16 -3.24 0.29
CA LEU A 62 -9.91 -4.32 0.95
C LEU A 62 -9.08 -5.59 1.12
N ILE A 63 -8.02 -5.74 0.34
CA ILE A 63 -7.15 -6.92 0.36
C ILE A 63 -5.86 -6.51 1.06
N SER A 64 -5.66 -6.95 2.30
CA SER A 64 -4.30 -7.05 2.85
C SER A 64 -3.57 -8.07 1.99
N ALA A 65 -2.91 -7.60 0.93
CA ALA A 65 -2.21 -8.47 0.01
C ALA A 65 -1.12 -9.22 0.79
N PRO A 66 -1.01 -10.55 0.65
CA PRO A 66 0.07 -11.30 1.29
C PRO A 66 1.41 -10.72 0.81
N ASP A 67 2.08 -9.98 1.69
CA ASP A 67 3.35 -9.35 1.38
C ASP A 67 4.47 -10.40 1.55
N SER A 68 4.84 -10.99 0.42
CA SER A 68 5.95 -11.96 0.34
C SER A 68 7.33 -11.32 0.56
N ARG A 69 7.42 -10.00 0.79
CA ARG A 69 8.69 -9.36 1.13
C ARG A 69 9.24 -9.98 2.41
N LYS A 70 10.48 -10.45 2.32
CA LYS A 70 11.20 -11.08 3.45
C LYS A 70 11.17 -10.21 4.72
N SER A 71 11.16 -8.89 4.58
CA SER A 71 11.06 -7.95 5.71
C SER A 71 9.70 -8.01 6.42
N ALA A 72 8.59 -8.10 5.68
CA ALA A 72 7.24 -8.16 6.26
C ALA A 72 7.04 -9.46 7.04
N VAL A 73 7.50 -10.58 6.46
CA VAL A 73 7.46 -11.89 7.12
C VAL A 73 8.34 -11.91 8.38
N ALA A 74 9.57 -11.38 8.30
CA ALA A 74 10.48 -11.35 9.44
C ALA A 74 9.97 -10.48 10.60
N VAL A 75 9.38 -9.32 10.31
CA VAL A 75 8.79 -8.45 11.34
C VAL A 75 7.57 -9.13 11.98
N GLY A 76 6.69 -9.73 11.16
CA GLY A 76 5.54 -10.47 11.65
C GLY A 76 5.93 -11.66 12.54
N SER A 77 6.88 -12.49 12.11
CA SER A 77 7.33 -13.65 12.88
C SER A 77 7.99 -13.25 14.20
N THR A 78 8.82 -12.21 14.19
CA THR A 78 9.49 -11.71 15.41
C THR A 78 8.47 -11.22 16.43
N GLY A 79 7.44 -10.48 15.97
CA GLY A 79 6.36 -10.02 16.84
C GLY A 79 5.60 -11.17 17.50
N ILE A 80 5.27 -12.22 16.74
CA ILE A 80 4.57 -13.41 17.26
C ILE A 80 5.40 -14.10 18.35
N VAL A 81 6.70 -14.27 18.12
CA VAL A 81 7.60 -14.92 19.09
C VAL A 81 7.65 -14.13 20.40
N ILE A 82 7.79 -12.80 20.34
CA ILE A 82 7.82 -11.95 21.53
C ILE A 82 6.52 -12.06 22.32
N LEU A 83 5.37 -11.97 21.64
CA LEU A 83 4.06 -12.09 22.29
C LEU A 83 3.87 -13.47 22.95
N ALA A 84 4.27 -14.55 22.26
CA ALA A 84 4.19 -15.90 22.80
C ALA A 84 5.04 -16.07 24.08
N LEU A 85 6.28 -15.53 24.08
CA LEU A 85 7.16 -15.59 25.24
C LEU A 85 6.59 -14.83 26.45
N LEU A 86 5.99 -13.66 26.23
CA LEU A 86 5.37 -12.88 27.30
C LEU A 86 4.20 -13.64 27.93
N LEU A 87 3.31 -14.22 27.11
CA LEU A 87 2.17 -15.00 27.59
C LEU A 87 2.63 -16.24 28.36
N LEU A 88 3.61 -16.97 27.82
CA LEU A 88 4.20 -18.12 28.51
C LEU A 88 4.84 -17.71 29.83
N GLY A 89 5.52 -16.57 29.90
CA GLY A 89 6.12 -16.04 31.12
C GLY A 89 5.07 -15.75 32.21
N ILE A 90 3.95 -15.14 31.85
CA ILE A 90 2.84 -14.87 32.78
C ILE A 90 2.27 -16.19 33.31
N ILE A 91 1.95 -17.13 32.41
CA ILE A 91 1.40 -18.44 32.78
C ILE A 91 2.38 -19.21 33.68
N ALA A 92 3.67 -19.20 33.36
CA ALA A 92 4.69 -19.88 34.17
C ALA A 92 4.81 -19.26 35.57
N MET A 93 4.76 -17.94 35.68
CA MET A 93 4.78 -17.25 36.98
C MET A 93 3.57 -17.62 37.84
N ASP A 94 2.37 -17.64 37.25
CA ASP A 94 1.14 -18.02 37.96
C ASP A 94 1.14 -19.50 38.36
N ALA A 95 1.55 -20.39 37.45
CA ALA A 95 1.70 -21.82 37.73
C ALA A 95 2.70 -22.10 38.85
N SER A 96 3.83 -21.38 38.87
CA SER A 96 4.86 -21.52 39.92
C SER A 96 4.31 -21.17 41.29
N ARG A 97 3.48 -20.12 41.39
CA ARG A 97 2.83 -19.71 42.65
C ARG A 97 1.81 -20.76 43.12
N LEU A 98 1.01 -21.31 42.21
CA LEU A 98 0.04 -22.36 42.53
C LEU A 98 0.73 -23.64 43.00
N VAL A 99 1.78 -24.07 42.28
CA VAL A 99 2.56 -25.26 42.65
C VAL A 99 3.22 -25.08 44.02
N CYS A 100 3.79 -23.89 44.29
CA CYS A 100 4.37 -23.57 45.59
C CYS A 100 3.31 -23.63 46.72
N LEU A 101 2.14 -23.04 46.51
CA LEU A 101 1.06 -23.03 47.49
C LEU A 101 0.50 -24.44 47.75
N VAL A 102 0.34 -25.26 46.71
CA VAL A 102 -0.08 -26.66 46.85
C VAL A 102 0.98 -27.51 47.56
N HIS A 103 2.26 -27.31 47.26
CA HIS A 103 3.34 -28.02 47.96
C HIS A 103 3.43 -27.63 49.44
N LEU A 104 3.30 -26.34 49.77
CA LEU A 104 3.30 -25.86 51.15
C LEU A 104 2.10 -26.41 51.93
N THR A 105 0.89 -26.30 51.38
CA THR A 105 -0.33 -26.84 52.03
C THR A 105 -0.25 -28.36 52.22
N ARG A 106 0.27 -29.11 51.24
CA ARG A 106 0.56 -30.54 51.40
C ARG A 106 1.57 -30.82 52.51
N ARG A 107 2.66 -30.05 52.60
CA ARG A 107 3.66 -30.22 53.68
C ARG A 107 3.08 -29.92 55.06
N PHE A 108 2.27 -28.87 55.20
CA PHE A 108 1.62 -28.55 56.48
C PHE A 108 0.60 -29.62 56.88
N CYS A 109 -0.24 -30.10 55.96
CA CYS A 109 -1.17 -31.20 56.25
C CYS A 109 -0.44 -32.50 56.63
N ASN A 110 0.65 -32.83 55.95
CA ASN A 110 1.41 -34.04 56.27
C ASN A 110 2.12 -33.95 57.63
N LYS A 111 2.59 -32.75 58.01
CA LYS A 111 3.20 -32.51 59.33
C LYS A 111 2.21 -32.65 60.48
N TYR A 112 0.93 -32.31 60.28
CA TYR A 112 -0.13 -32.42 61.30
C TYR A 112 -0.83 -33.80 61.33
N LYS A 113 -0.50 -34.69 60.39
CA LYS A 113 -1.06 -36.04 60.29
C LYS A 113 -0.21 -37.11 61.02
N ASN A 114 1.06 -36.81 61.31
CA ASN A 114 1.94 -37.61 62.17
C ASN A 114 1.95 -37.06 63.60
#